data_AF-A0A6B9FA57-F1
#
_entry.id   AF-A0A6B9FA57-F1
#
_cell.length_a   1.000
_cell.length_b   1.000
_cell.length_c   1.000
_cell.angle_alpha   90.00
_cell.angle_beta   90.00
_cell.angle_gamma   90.00
#
_symmetry.space_group_name_H-M   'P 1'
#
loop_
_entity.id
_entity.type
_entity.pdbx_description
1 polymer ?
#
loop_
_entity_poly.entity_id
_entity_poly.type
_entity_poly.pdbx_seq_one_letter_code
_entity_poly.pdbx_strand_id
1 'polypeptide(L)'
;MYVDLGNALDAEPRLTREALERLDERVADAHDRIERGRAEAAHGYASLNLPETVDPAAVRRAVDRFDDPAAVLSVGIGGSALGAATLAEALGTDLDAYVLDNVDPARVAGLLETLPLSDTVVHVVSRSGTTAETLSNFLIVREAMADAGVDWTERTLVTTGPSGNLRNLADRHDLPVLDVPAGVPGRFSVLSTVALPVAALAGHDVEAIVDGARAEADRLAGSLFESPAYAYGATCHALERRGAGVNAMMPYAESLESFAEWFAQLWAESLGKDAVGQTPARALGATDQHSQLQLYRAGPRDKLVTLVRPRERPDVAIPETDLDGLAYLGGGSLADLLDAEFRATEASLAASNCPNVRIEVDRVDERGVGELLYGMEAACIMYGELAGVETFTQPAVEWGKRAARGLLGGGDVDAEDAVPEKRRLVID
;
A
#
# COMPACT_ATOMS: atom_id res chain seq x y z
N MET A 1 -3.47 2.76 -15.73
CA MET A 1 -3.46 1.29 -15.48
C MET A 1 -4.24 0.50 -16.54
N TYR A 2 -3.88 -0.76 -16.80
CA TYR A 2 -4.59 -1.70 -17.68
C TYR A 2 -4.94 -2.97 -16.91
N VAL A 3 -6.12 -3.55 -17.17
CA VAL A 3 -6.61 -4.74 -16.47
C VAL A 3 -7.11 -5.77 -17.48
N ASP A 4 -6.64 -7.00 -17.35
CA ASP A 4 -7.07 -8.16 -18.12
C ASP A 4 -7.70 -9.21 -17.19
N LEU A 5 -8.99 -9.44 -17.40
CA LEU A 5 -9.81 -10.37 -16.61
C LEU A 5 -10.00 -11.72 -17.30
N GLY A 6 -9.40 -11.95 -18.47
CA GLY A 6 -9.72 -13.08 -19.33
C GLY A 6 -9.59 -14.43 -18.62
N ASN A 7 -8.50 -14.62 -17.87
CA ASN A 7 -8.24 -15.85 -17.12
C ASN A 7 -8.99 -15.97 -15.79
N ALA A 8 -9.69 -14.91 -15.36
CA ALA A 8 -10.61 -14.99 -14.22
C ALA A 8 -11.97 -15.57 -14.63
N LEU A 9 -12.32 -15.49 -15.92
CA LEU A 9 -13.56 -16.04 -16.47
C LEU A 9 -13.45 -17.56 -16.64
N ASP A 10 -14.53 -18.26 -16.28
CA ASP A 10 -14.69 -19.72 -16.37
C ASP A 10 -13.64 -20.57 -15.64
N ALA A 11 -12.78 -19.95 -14.82
CA ALA A 11 -11.89 -20.62 -13.85
C ALA A 11 -12.68 -21.12 -12.61
N GLU A 12 -12.01 -21.74 -11.62
CA GLU A 12 -12.65 -22.19 -10.38
C GLU A 12 -12.13 -21.43 -9.15
N PRO A 13 -12.99 -20.70 -8.41
CA PRO A 13 -14.46 -20.74 -8.47
C PRO A 13 -15.09 -20.03 -9.69
N ARG A 14 -16.14 -20.62 -10.25
CA ARG A 14 -16.73 -20.21 -11.54
C ARG A 14 -17.34 -18.81 -11.58
N LEU A 15 -16.69 -17.92 -12.35
CA LEU A 15 -17.18 -16.60 -12.75
C LEU A 15 -17.43 -16.56 -14.26
N THR A 16 -18.63 -16.24 -14.71
CA THR A 16 -18.94 -16.11 -16.16
C THR A 16 -19.02 -14.64 -16.58
N ARG A 17 -18.82 -14.36 -17.87
CA ARG A 17 -19.05 -13.01 -18.43
C ARG A 17 -20.46 -12.50 -18.16
N GLU A 18 -21.46 -13.36 -18.33
CA GLU A 18 -22.88 -13.04 -18.04
C GLU A 18 -23.09 -12.64 -16.56
N ALA A 19 -22.32 -13.22 -15.64
CA ALA A 19 -22.38 -12.82 -14.24
C ALA A 19 -21.77 -11.43 -13.99
N LEU A 20 -20.73 -11.04 -14.75
CA LEU A 20 -20.22 -9.67 -14.72
C LEU A 20 -21.19 -8.68 -15.38
N GLU A 21 -21.81 -9.05 -16.51
CA GLU A 21 -22.83 -8.22 -17.16
C GLU A 21 -24.01 -7.91 -16.22
N ARG A 22 -24.47 -8.90 -15.45
CA ARG A 22 -25.49 -8.67 -14.40
C ARG A 22 -24.98 -7.85 -13.21
N LEU A 23 -23.68 -7.93 -12.91
CA LEU A 23 -23.08 -7.15 -11.83
C LEU A 23 -22.92 -5.68 -12.23
N ASP A 24 -22.81 -5.40 -13.53
CA ASP A 24 -22.55 -4.06 -14.06
C ASP A 24 -23.63 -3.04 -13.71
N GLU A 25 -24.90 -3.45 -13.64
CA GLU A 25 -25.99 -2.59 -13.14
C GLU A 25 -25.71 -2.11 -11.70
N ARG A 26 -25.20 -2.99 -10.84
CA ARG A 26 -24.84 -2.64 -9.45
C ARG A 26 -23.57 -1.79 -9.40
N VAL A 27 -22.68 -1.93 -10.38
CA VAL A 27 -21.48 -1.08 -10.54
C VAL A 27 -21.90 0.34 -10.92
N ALA A 28 -22.86 0.51 -11.83
CA ALA A 28 -23.43 1.81 -12.15
C ALA A 28 -24.04 2.49 -10.91
N ASP A 29 -24.86 1.76 -10.15
CA ASP A 29 -25.44 2.27 -8.90
C ASP A 29 -24.36 2.63 -7.88
N ALA A 30 -23.30 1.82 -7.76
CA ALA A 30 -22.18 2.08 -6.87
C ALA A 30 -21.38 3.30 -7.31
N HIS A 31 -21.12 3.45 -8.61
CA HIS A 31 -20.48 4.62 -9.19
C HIS A 31 -21.24 5.90 -8.83
N ASP A 32 -22.56 5.94 -8.99
CA ASP A 32 -23.38 7.10 -8.63
C ASP A 32 -23.28 7.46 -7.12
N ARG A 33 -23.14 6.45 -6.25
CA ARG A 33 -22.90 6.68 -4.82
C ARG A 33 -21.49 7.22 -4.56
N ILE A 34 -20.49 6.66 -5.23
CA ILE A 34 -19.09 7.11 -5.14
C ILE A 34 -18.98 8.57 -5.62
N GLU A 35 -19.54 8.91 -6.78
CA GLU A 35 -19.49 10.27 -7.33
C GLU A 35 -20.22 11.27 -6.44
N ARG A 36 -21.36 10.90 -5.85
CA ARG A 36 -22.02 11.74 -4.85
C ARG A 36 -21.14 11.93 -3.61
N GLY A 37 -20.53 10.86 -3.10
CA GLY A 37 -19.60 10.92 -1.98
C GLY A 37 -18.38 11.80 -2.27
N ARG A 38 -17.84 11.73 -3.49
CA ARG A 38 -16.75 12.60 -3.97
C ARG A 38 -17.20 14.07 -4.01
N ALA A 39 -18.35 14.36 -4.60
CA ALA A 39 -18.89 15.72 -4.69
C ALA A 39 -19.18 16.36 -3.32
N GLU A 40 -19.58 15.56 -2.34
CA GLU A 40 -19.85 15.99 -0.96
C GLU A 40 -18.58 16.00 -0.08
N ALA A 41 -17.43 15.57 -0.62
CA ALA A 41 -16.20 15.31 0.14
C ALA A 41 -16.46 14.44 1.39
N ALA A 42 -17.36 13.46 1.24
CA ALA A 42 -17.75 12.56 2.32
C ALA A 42 -16.56 11.72 2.79
N HIS A 43 -16.58 11.34 4.07
CA HIS A 43 -15.52 10.54 4.67
C HIS A 43 -15.28 9.26 3.86
N GLY A 44 -14.01 8.97 3.57
CA GLY A 44 -13.64 7.88 2.69
C GLY A 44 -13.55 8.28 1.23
N TYR A 45 -14.67 8.66 0.61
CA TYR A 45 -14.71 9.04 -0.81
C TYR A 45 -13.85 10.27 -1.13
N ALA A 46 -13.58 11.13 -0.15
CA ALA A 46 -12.61 12.22 -0.27
C ALA A 46 -11.21 11.76 -0.69
N SER A 47 -10.84 10.48 -0.48
CA SER A 47 -9.57 9.92 -0.98
C SER A 47 -9.45 9.99 -2.50
N LEU A 48 -10.55 9.76 -3.22
CA LEU A 48 -10.60 9.82 -4.68
C LEU A 48 -10.54 11.26 -5.23
N ASN A 49 -10.55 12.27 -4.35
CA ASN A 49 -10.35 13.67 -4.69
C ASN A 49 -8.92 14.14 -4.40
N LEU A 50 -8.04 13.29 -3.85
CA LEU A 50 -6.65 13.66 -3.57
C LEU A 50 -5.91 14.23 -4.78
N PRO A 51 -6.07 13.69 -6.01
CA PRO A 51 -5.39 14.26 -7.17
C PRO A 51 -5.76 15.72 -7.46
N GLU A 52 -6.94 16.17 -7.03
CA GLU A 52 -7.39 17.57 -7.21
C GLU A 52 -7.14 18.46 -5.99
N THR A 53 -6.93 17.86 -4.81
CA THR A 53 -6.95 18.57 -3.53
C THR A 53 -5.60 18.65 -2.84
N VAL A 54 -4.68 17.75 -3.17
CA VAL A 54 -3.30 17.85 -2.70
C VAL A 54 -2.61 19.05 -3.36
N ASP A 55 -1.76 19.75 -2.59
CA ASP A 55 -0.89 20.83 -3.10
C ASP A 55 0.56 20.30 -3.19
N PRO A 56 1.00 19.79 -4.35
CA PRO A 56 2.39 19.37 -4.56
C PRO A 56 3.41 20.48 -4.24
N ALA A 57 3.06 21.75 -4.49
CA ALA A 57 3.95 22.86 -4.18
C ALA A 57 4.09 23.09 -2.67
N ALA A 58 3.07 22.78 -1.85
CA ALA A 58 3.21 22.77 -0.39
C ALA A 58 4.14 21.66 0.08
N VAL A 59 4.06 20.47 -0.53
CA VAL A 59 4.98 19.36 -0.24
C VAL A 59 6.42 19.78 -0.56
N ARG A 60 6.67 20.32 -1.76
CA ARG A 60 8.00 20.82 -2.17
C ARG A 60 8.54 21.88 -1.21
N ARG A 61 7.76 22.92 -0.91
CA ARG A 61 8.16 23.96 0.06
C ARG A 61 8.50 23.42 1.45
N ALA A 62 7.85 22.34 1.87
CA ALA A 62 8.12 21.73 3.16
C ALA A 62 9.44 20.95 3.17
N VAL A 63 9.79 20.31 2.06
CA VAL A 63 11.03 19.52 1.94
C VAL A 63 12.25 20.35 1.50
N ASP A 64 12.06 21.46 0.78
CA ASP A 64 13.12 22.40 0.33
C ASP A 64 13.95 23.00 1.47
N ARG A 65 13.53 22.81 2.73
CA ARG A 65 14.24 23.25 3.93
C ARG A 65 15.38 22.32 4.33
N PHE A 66 15.42 21.12 3.78
CA PHE A 66 16.42 20.12 4.09
C PHE A 66 17.41 20.04 2.93
N ASP A 67 18.63 20.51 3.17
CA ASP A 67 19.69 20.49 2.16
C ASP A 67 20.20 19.06 1.93
N ASP A 68 19.90 18.51 0.75
CA ASP A 68 20.45 17.27 0.17
C ASP A 68 20.67 16.12 1.18
N PRO A 69 19.59 15.59 1.79
CA PRO A 69 19.73 14.54 2.80
C PRO A 69 20.26 13.24 2.20
N ALA A 70 21.12 12.54 2.94
CA ALA A 70 21.58 11.20 2.56
C ALA A 70 20.51 10.13 2.84
N ALA A 71 19.60 10.39 3.78
CA ALA A 71 18.57 9.45 4.17
C ALA A 71 17.25 10.13 4.58
N VAL A 72 16.15 9.40 4.43
CA VAL A 72 14.86 9.73 5.04
C VAL A 72 14.43 8.61 5.98
N LEU A 73 14.00 8.98 7.18
CA LEU A 73 13.43 8.08 8.17
C LEU A 73 11.95 8.43 8.37
N SER A 74 11.06 7.62 7.81
CA SER A 74 9.63 7.71 8.06
C SER A 74 9.26 7.04 9.39
N VAL A 75 8.72 7.82 10.32
CA VAL A 75 8.23 7.35 11.62
C VAL A 75 6.72 7.46 11.64
N GLY A 76 6.04 6.33 11.49
CA GLY A 76 4.59 6.23 11.36
C GLY A 76 4.21 4.75 11.36
N ILE A 77 2.92 4.41 11.46
CA ILE A 77 2.49 2.99 11.42
C ILE A 77 1.25 2.82 10.55
N GLY A 78 1.18 1.68 9.85
CA GLY A 78 0.09 1.38 8.93
C GLY A 78 0.01 2.40 7.80
N GLY A 79 -1.16 3.03 7.61
CA GLY A 79 -1.36 4.00 6.53
C GLY A 79 -0.47 5.24 6.61
N SER A 80 0.13 5.52 7.77
CA SER A 80 1.13 6.58 7.96
C SER A 80 2.55 6.19 7.53
N ALA A 81 2.80 4.95 7.09
CA ALA A 81 4.13 4.43 6.77
C ALA A 81 4.17 3.62 5.48
N LEU A 82 3.21 2.73 5.25
CA LEU A 82 3.23 1.81 4.10
C LEU A 82 3.17 2.54 2.76
N GLY A 83 2.44 3.66 2.69
CA GLY A 83 2.42 4.49 1.48
C GLY A 83 3.78 5.12 1.19
N ALA A 84 4.47 5.61 2.22
CA ALA A 84 5.82 6.16 2.09
C ALA A 84 6.84 5.09 1.68
N ALA A 85 6.78 3.90 2.31
CA ALA A 85 7.58 2.74 1.93
C ALA A 85 7.36 2.36 0.46
N THR A 86 6.09 2.31 0.03
CA THR A 86 5.73 1.98 -1.36
C THR A 86 6.29 2.99 -2.34
N LEU A 87 6.17 4.29 -2.08
CA LEU A 87 6.72 5.31 -2.99
C LEU A 87 8.25 5.26 -3.05
N ALA A 88 8.92 5.11 -1.91
CA ALA A 88 10.38 5.04 -1.86
C ALA A 88 10.92 3.82 -2.61
N GLU A 89 10.32 2.64 -2.40
CA GLU A 89 10.77 1.41 -3.04
C GLU A 89 10.41 1.38 -4.53
N ALA A 90 9.19 1.78 -4.90
CA ALA A 90 8.70 1.71 -6.27
C ALA A 90 9.49 2.63 -7.22
N LEU A 91 9.75 3.86 -6.78
CA LEU A 91 10.42 4.85 -7.62
C LEU A 91 11.94 4.67 -7.63
N GLY A 92 12.51 4.07 -6.59
CA GLY A 92 13.94 3.86 -6.42
C GLY A 92 14.67 5.19 -6.23
N THR A 93 15.63 5.24 -5.31
CA THR A 93 16.26 6.52 -4.95
C THR A 93 17.74 6.35 -4.61
N ASP A 94 18.54 7.39 -4.89
CA ASP A 94 19.94 7.47 -4.43
C ASP A 94 20.03 7.80 -2.91
N LEU A 95 18.91 8.21 -2.32
CA LEU A 95 18.72 8.47 -0.91
C LEU A 95 18.25 7.19 -0.19
N ASP A 96 18.84 6.91 0.98
CA ASP A 96 18.45 5.74 1.76
C ASP A 96 17.10 5.99 2.46
N ALA A 97 16.09 5.18 2.16
CA ALA A 97 14.77 5.28 2.77
C ALA A 97 14.56 4.22 3.85
N TYR A 98 14.24 4.67 5.07
CA TYR A 98 14.00 3.83 6.23
C TYR A 98 12.61 4.06 6.79
N VAL A 99 12.01 3.00 7.33
CA VAL A 99 10.69 3.04 7.99
C VAL A 99 10.79 2.47 9.39
N LEU A 100 10.24 3.19 10.37
CA LEU A 100 10.03 2.75 11.74
C LEU A 100 8.55 2.68 12.06
N ASP A 101 7.93 1.57 11.65
CA ASP A 101 6.51 1.26 11.79
C ASP A 101 6.20 0.15 12.80
N ASN A 102 7.18 -0.26 13.58
CA ASN A 102 7.02 -1.19 14.68
C ASN A 102 7.81 -0.72 15.90
N VAL A 103 7.47 -1.26 17.08
CA VAL A 103 8.12 -0.96 18.36
C VAL A 103 9.05 -2.09 18.81
N ASP A 104 9.58 -2.86 17.86
CA ASP A 104 10.58 -3.89 18.14
C ASP A 104 11.91 -3.20 18.54
N PRO A 105 12.34 -3.34 19.81
CA PRO A 105 13.53 -2.65 20.29
C PRO A 105 14.81 -3.07 19.57
N ALA A 106 14.90 -4.33 19.08
CA ALA A 106 16.08 -4.79 18.36
C ALA A 106 16.22 -4.10 17.00
N ARG A 107 15.10 -3.91 16.29
CA ARG A 107 15.07 -3.18 15.02
C ARG A 107 15.39 -1.71 15.22
N VAL A 108 14.78 -1.07 16.22
CA VAL A 108 15.02 0.36 16.51
C VAL A 108 16.48 0.61 16.88
N ALA A 109 17.04 -0.19 17.80
CA ALA A 109 18.43 -0.04 18.21
C ALA A 109 19.41 -0.27 17.05
N GLY A 110 19.24 -1.38 16.30
CA GLY A 110 20.13 -1.69 15.19
C GLY A 110 20.07 -0.68 14.04
N LEU A 111 18.90 -0.10 13.77
CA LEU A 111 18.79 0.99 12.78
C LEU A 111 19.54 2.23 13.25
N LEU A 112 19.33 2.66 14.49
CA LEU A 112 19.98 3.88 15.03
C LEU A 112 21.50 3.78 15.13
N GLU A 113 22.05 2.57 15.27
CA GLU A 113 23.50 2.34 15.23
C GLU A 113 24.13 2.60 13.86
N THR A 114 23.36 2.53 12.78
CA THR A 114 23.86 2.60 11.40
C THR A 114 23.37 3.82 10.63
N LEU A 115 22.31 4.47 11.09
CA LEU A 115 21.69 5.62 10.45
C LEU A 115 22.62 6.86 10.52
N PRO A 116 22.92 7.54 9.40
CA PRO A 116 23.67 8.80 9.40
C PRO A 116 22.82 9.94 9.95
N LEU A 117 22.68 10.02 11.28
CA LEU A 117 21.77 10.95 11.96
C LEU A 117 21.94 12.42 11.56
N SER A 118 23.18 12.85 11.27
CA SER A 118 23.48 14.21 10.83
C SER A 118 22.88 14.55 9.47
N ASP A 119 22.67 13.56 8.60
CA ASP A 119 22.27 13.72 7.21
C ASP A 119 20.93 13.02 6.92
N THR A 120 20.18 12.68 7.97
CA THR A 120 18.87 12.03 7.89
C THR A 120 17.76 13.03 8.16
N VAL A 121 16.76 13.11 7.27
CA VAL A 121 15.49 13.79 7.54
C VAL A 121 14.51 12.81 8.17
N VAL A 122 13.92 13.20 9.30
CA VAL A 122 12.92 12.41 10.01
C VAL A 122 11.53 12.92 9.64
N HIS A 123 10.76 12.11 8.94
CA HIS A 123 9.37 12.40 8.58
C HIS A 123 8.42 11.68 9.55
N VAL A 124 7.85 12.40 10.51
CA VAL A 124 6.98 11.83 11.54
C VAL A 124 5.51 12.03 11.18
N VAL A 125 4.77 10.93 11.12
CA VAL A 125 3.41 10.92 10.56
C VAL A 125 2.40 10.26 11.51
N SER A 126 1.48 11.06 12.05
CA SER A 126 0.36 10.56 12.86
C SER A 126 -0.87 11.43 12.71
N ARG A 127 -1.94 10.89 12.12
CA ARG A 127 -3.20 11.63 11.93
C ARG A 127 -3.76 12.18 13.24
N SER A 128 -3.78 11.36 14.29
CA SER A 128 -4.33 11.75 15.60
C SER A 128 -3.32 12.52 16.47
N GLY A 129 -2.06 12.61 16.03
CA GLY A 129 -0.95 13.13 16.81
C GLY A 129 -0.73 12.44 18.15
N THR A 130 -1.27 11.23 18.35
CA THR A 130 -1.34 10.51 19.63
C THR A 130 -1.05 9.01 19.52
N THR A 131 -0.65 8.53 18.33
CA THR A 131 -0.27 7.13 18.12
C THR A 131 0.94 6.78 19.00
N ALA A 132 0.79 5.80 19.89
CA ALA A 132 1.79 5.53 20.92
C ALA A 132 3.10 5.03 20.30
N GLU A 133 3.00 4.10 19.36
CA GLU A 133 4.11 3.51 18.62
C GLU A 133 4.94 4.58 17.90
N THR A 134 4.27 5.45 17.14
CA THR A 134 4.91 6.57 16.41
C THR A 134 5.60 7.54 17.35
N LEU A 135 4.91 7.97 18.43
CA LEU A 135 5.48 8.94 19.37
C LEU A 135 6.66 8.33 20.16
N SER A 136 6.57 7.07 20.57
CA SER A 136 7.65 6.36 21.25
C SER A 136 8.89 6.25 20.37
N ASN A 137 8.74 5.79 19.12
CA ASN A 137 9.85 5.73 18.17
C ASN A 137 10.45 7.11 17.92
N PHE A 138 9.61 8.13 17.70
CA PHE A 138 10.10 9.49 17.46
C PHE A 138 10.88 10.06 18.66
N LEU A 139 10.42 9.83 19.89
CA LEU A 139 11.14 10.28 21.09
C LEU A 139 12.52 9.61 21.22
N ILE A 140 12.64 8.34 20.82
CA ILE A 140 13.92 7.61 20.83
C ILE A 140 14.86 8.13 19.74
N VAL A 141 14.36 8.35 18.51
CA VAL A 141 15.14 8.94 17.41
C VAL A 141 15.63 10.34 17.80
N ARG A 142 14.77 11.14 18.42
CA ARG A 142 15.10 12.48 18.90
C ARG A 142 16.23 12.46 19.94
N GLU A 143 16.16 11.54 20.89
CA GLU A 143 17.21 11.38 21.90
C GLU A 143 18.53 10.98 21.25
N ALA A 144 18.50 10.02 20.32
CA ALA A 144 19.69 9.58 19.58
C ALA A 144 20.34 10.73 18.78
N MET A 145 19.54 11.58 18.13
CA MET A 145 20.04 12.79 17.46
C MET A 145 20.70 13.75 18.46
N ALA A 146 20.05 14.01 19.59
CA ALA A 146 20.60 14.90 20.62
C ALA A 146 21.92 14.36 21.21
N ASP A 147 22.00 13.06 21.49
CA ASP A 147 23.22 12.40 21.97
C ASP A 147 24.36 12.45 20.95
N ALA A 148 24.02 12.42 19.66
CA ALA A 148 24.97 12.62 18.56
C ALA A 148 25.34 14.09 18.31
N GLY A 149 24.77 15.04 19.05
CA GLY A 149 24.98 16.47 18.86
C GLY A 149 24.29 17.06 17.62
N VAL A 150 23.28 16.36 17.08
CA VAL A 150 22.45 16.80 15.96
C VAL A 150 21.20 17.50 16.50
N ASP A 151 20.91 18.70 16.00
CA ASP A 151 19.65 19.36 16.30
C ASP A 151 18.52 18.68 15.52
N TRP A 152 17.75 17.86 16.22
CA TRP A 152 16.62 17.14 15.65
C TRP A 152 15.56 18.08 15.04
N THR A 153 15.46 19.33 15.50
CA THR A 153 14.46 20.29 14.99
C THR A 153 14.77 20.73 13.55
N GLU A 154 16.06 20.82 13.19
CA GLU A 154 16.52 21.12 11.84
C GLU A 154 16.36 19.93 10.88
N ARG A 155 16.09 18.73 11.43
CA ARG A 155 15.99 17.47 10.68
C ARG A 155 14.59 16.86 10.66
N THR A 156 13.58 17.50 11.26
CA THR A 156 12.25 16.89 11.41
C THR A 156 11.18 17.57 10.55
N LEU A 157 10.49 16.78 9.73
CA LEU A 157 9.23 17.13 9.08
C LEU A 157 8.07 16.41 9.77
N VAL A 158 6.98 17.13 10.06
CA VAL A 158 5.79 16.57 10.69
C VAL A 158 4.63 16.52 9.71
N THR A 159 3.88 15.42 9.70
CA THR A 159 2.56 15.34 9.07
C THR A 159 1.52 14.85 10.08
N THR A 160 0.57 15.72 10.42
CA THR A 160 -0.37 15.47 11.53
C THR A 160 -1.72 16.16 11.30
N GLY A 161 -2.72 15.79 12.11
CA GLY A 161 -3.98 16.52 12.21
C GLY A 161 -3.85 17.86 12.95
N PRO A 162 -4.93 18.67 13.01
CA PRO A 162 -4.92 20.01 13.58
C PRO A 162 -4.75 20.06 15.11
N SER A 163 -4.69 18.90 15.77
CA SER A 163 -4.56 18.79 17.23
C SER A 163 -3.82 17.49 17.59
N GLY A 164 -3.49 17.35 18.88
CA GLY A 164 -2.77 16.19 19.42
C GLY A 164 -1.35 16.52 19.87
N ASN A 165 -0.68 15.54 20.48
CA ASN A 165 0.66 15.73 21.06
C ASN A 165 1.70 16.07 19.99
N LEU A 166 1.63 15.41 18.83
CA LEU A 166 2.55 15.68 17.71
C LEU A 166 2.37 17.11 17.17
N ARG A 167 1.12 17.59 17.04
CA ARG A 167 0.84 18.98 16.65
C ARG A 167 1.39 19.97 17.68
N ASN A 168 1.08 19.76 18.96
CA ASN A 168 1.57 20.62 20.05
C ASN A 168 3.11 20.66 20.12
N LEU A 169 3.77 19.53 19.84
CA LEU A 169 5.23 19.45 19.79
C LEU A 169 5.78 20.24 18.59
N ALA A 170 5.20 20.06 17.41
CA ALA A 170 5.61 20.79 16.22
C ALA A 170 5.48 22.31 16.41
N ASP A 171 4.35 22.77 16.96
CA ASP A 171 4.11 24.19 17.24
C ASP A 171 5.06 24.75 18.30
N ARG A 172 5.42 23.96 19.32
CA ARG A 172 6.35 24.39 20.38
C ARG A 172 7.77 24.59 19.87
N HIS A 173 8.17 23.81 18.87
CA HIS A 173 9.54 23.75 18.35
C HIS A 173 9.67 24.34 16.94
N ASP A 174 8.63 25.03 16.46
CA ASP A 174 8.57 25.67 15.13
C ASP A 174 8.93 24.72 13.97
N LEU A 175 8.55 23.45 14.08
CA LEU A 175 8.82 22.44 13.04
C LEU A 175 7.97 22.69 11.79
N PRO A 176 8.46 22.35 10.58
CA PRO A 176 7.61 22.31 9.39
C PRO A 176 6.51 21.25 9.56
N VAL A 177 5.26 21.66 9.29
CA VAL A 177 4.08 20.81 9.40
C VAL A 177 3.31 20.79 8.07
N LEU A 178 2.97 19.59 7.62
CA LEU A 178 1.94 19.35 6.62
C LEU A 178 0.68 18.79 7.30
N ASP A 179 -0.49 19.24 6.87
CA ASP A 179 -1.75 18.72 7.39
C ASP A 179 -2.10 17.40 6.68
N VAL A 180 -2.56 16.42 7.46
CA VAL A 180 -3.22 15.23 6.90
C VAL A 180 -4.53 15.62 6.21
N PRO A 181 -4.89 14.99 5.07
CA PRO A 181 -6.12 15.30 4.37
C PRO A 181 -7.38 15.03 5.21
N ALA A 182 -8.29 16.00 5.21
CA ALA A 182 -9.59 15.87 5.88
C ALA A 182 -10.44 14.80 5.19
N GLY A 183 -11.21 14.02 5.96
CA GLY A 183 -12.11 13.00 5.39
C GLY A 183 -11.42 11.74 4.85
N VAL A 184 -10.10 11.71 4.69
CA VAL A 184 -9.37 10.58 4.09
C VAL A 184 -8.85 9.60 5.16
N PRO A 185 -9.23 8.31 5.17
CA PRO A 185 -8.65 7.32 6.08
C PRO A 185 -7.16 7.09 5.80
N GLY A 186 -6.37 6.71 6.82
CA GLY A 186 -4.90 6.60 6.68
C GLY A 186 -4.44 5.66 5.57
N ARG A 187 -5.08 4.49 5.42
CA ARG A 187 -4.75 3.52 4.36
C ARG A 187 -5.08 4.00 2.93
N PHE A 188 -5.83 5.10 2.80
CA PHE A 188 -6.19 5.77 1.54
C PHE A 188 -5.48 7.12 1.36
N SER A 189 -4.35 7.33 2.05
CA SER A 189 -3.68 8.63 2.09
C SER A 189 -2.31 8.65 1.39
N VAL A 190 -1.99 7.62 0.61
CA VAL A 190 -0.69 7.52 -0.08
C VAL A 190 -0.48 8.64 -1.10
N LEU A 191 -1.54 9.10 -1.77
CA LEU A 191 -1.49 10.22 -2.72
C LEU A 191 -1.63 11.60 -2.04
N SER A 192 -1.16 11.72 -0.80
CA SER A 192 -1.29 12.94 0.00
C SER A 192 0.01 13.33 0.70
N THR A 193 -0.04 14.41 1.48
CA THR A 193 1.02 14.87 2.38
C THR A 193 1.55 13.80 3.34
N VAL A 194 0.83 12.69 3.52
CA VAL A 194 1.27 11.54 4.33
C VAL A 194 2.47 10.81 3.73
N ALA A 195 2.56 10.68 2.40
CA ALA A 195 3.63 9.88 1.77
C ALA A 195 4.39 10.63 0.68
N LEU A 196 3.77 11.60 -0.01
CA LEU A 196 4.43 12.40 -1.05
C LEU A 196 5.70 13.14 -0.58
N PRO A 197 5.86 13.58 0.68
CA PRO A 197 7.11 14.17 1.12
C PRO A 197 8.33 13.25 0.97
N VAL A 198 8.15 11.93 1.08
CA VAL A 198 9.25 10.97 0.92
C VAL A 198 9.72 10.93 -0.53
N ALA A 199 8.79 10.88 -1.48
CA ALA A 199 9.12 10.99 -2.91
C ALA A 199 9.81 12.33 -3.23
N ALA A 200 9.32 13.43 -2.65
CA ALA A 200 9.90 14.76 -2.84
C ALA A 200 11.34 14.87 -2.27
N LEU A 201 11.58 14.33 -1.07
CA LEU A 201 12.92 14.27 -0.46
C LEU A 201 13.90 13.44 -1.29
N ALA A 202 13.40 12.37 -1.92
CA ALA A 202 14.14 11.54 -2.86
C ALA A 202 14.35 12.18 -4.24
N GLY A 203 13.85 13.40 -4.47
CA GLY A 203 14.05 14.13 -5.73
C GLY A 203 13.07 13.77 -6.86
N HIS A 204 12.02 13.00 -6.57
CA HIS A 204 11.00 12.64 -7.56
C HIS A 204 10.00 13.77 -7.83
N ASP A 205 9.43 13.74 -9.04
CA ASP A 205 8.38 14.66 -9.46
C ASP A 205 7.03 14.27 -8.85
N VAL A 206 6.69 14.91 -7.72
CA VAL A 206 5.41 14.71 -7.02
C VAL A 206 4.22 15.07 -7.90
N GLU A 207 4.33 16.10 -8.74
CA GLU A 207 3.30 16.47 -9.68
C GLU A 207 3.03 15.34 -10.69
N ALA A 208 4.07 14.68 -11.19
CA ALA A 208 3.90 13.54 -12.10
C ALA A 208 3.17 12.36 -11.44
N ILE A 209 3.40 12.10 -10.14
CA ILE A 209 2.64 11.10 -9.36
C ILE A 209 1.16 11.47 -9.32
N VAL A 210 0.87 12.72 -8.98
CA VAL A 210 -0.50 13.24 -8.88
C VAL A 210 -1.19 13.24 -10.24
N ASP A 211 -0.48 13.56 -11.32
CA ASP A 211 -0.99 13.54 -12.69
C ASP A 211 -1.31 12.12 -13.16
N GLY A 212 -0.51 11.12 -12.77
CA GLY A 212 -0.82 9.71 -12.99
C GLY A 212 -2.12 9.29 -12.30
N ALA A 213 -2.26 9.66 -11.02
CA ALA A 213 -3.50 9.41 -10.28
C ALA A 213 -4.71 10.10 -10.91
N ARG A 214 -4.57 11.35 -11.37
CA ARG A 214 -5.62 12.09 -12.07
C ARG A 214 -6.02 11.41 -13.39
N ALA A 215 -5.05 10.92 -14.15
CA ALA A 215 -5.32 10.21 -15.40
C ALA A 215 -6.11 8.92 -15.18
N GLU A 216 -5.89 8.20 -14.07
CA GLU A 216 -6.72 7.04 -13.72
C GLU A 216 -8.10 7.47 -13.16
N ALA A 217 -8.18 8.58 -12.44
CA ALA A 217 -9.43 9.17 -11.96
C ALA A 217 -10.40 9.52 -13.09
N ASP A 218 -9.88 10.10 -14.18
CA ASP A 218 -10.66 10.48 -15.37
C ASP A 218 -11.23 9.26 -16.12
N ARG A 219 -10.76 8.05 -15.81
CA ARG A 219 -11.22 6.79 -16.41
C ARG A 219 -12.29 6.08 -15.58
N LEU A 220 -12.63 6.60 -14.39
CA LEU A 220 -13.75 6.06 -13.63
C LEU A 220 -15.06 6.31 -14.38
N ALA A 221 -15.83 5.24 -14.57
CA ALA A 221 -17.07 5.24 -15.33
C ALA A 221 -18.09 4.32 -14.66
N GLY A 222 -19.37 4.53 -14.93
CA GLY A 222 -20.48 3.72 -14.40
C GLY A 222 -20.56 2.29 -14.93
N SER A 223 -19.53 1.78 -15.61
CA SER A 223 -19.43 0.40 -16.07
C SER A 223 -18.06 -0.19 -15.76
N LEU A 224 -18.07 -1.42 -15.27
CA LEU A 224 -16.86 -2.23 -15.06
C LEU A 224 -16.14 -2.55 -16.37
N PHE A 225 -16.81 -2.43 -17.53
CA PHE A 225 -16.19 -2.65 -18.84
C PHE A 225 -15.50 -1.40 -19.40
N GLU A 226 -15.67 -0.25 -18.75
CA GLU A 226 -15.10 1.05 -19.16
C GLU A 226 -14.10 1.60 -18.14
N SER A 227 -14.16 1.13 -16.89
CA SER A 227 -13.27 1.53 -15.79
C SER A 227 -12.41 0.36 -15.31
N PRO A 228 -11.08 0.34 -15.57
CA PRO A 228 -10.20 -0.75 -15.15
C PRO A 228 -10.20 -1.00 -13.64
N ALA A 229 -10.19 0.07 -12.83
CA ALA A 229 -10.27 -0.02 -11.38
C ALA A 229 -11.57 -0.71 -10.93
N TYR A 230 -12.71 -0.35 -11.52
CA TYR A 230 -13.99 -0.98 -11.18
C TYR A 230 -14.08 -2.41 -11.72
N ALA A 231 -13.50 -2.70 -12.89
CA ALA A 231 -13.36 -4.04 -13.42
C ALA A 231 -12.67 -4.97 -12.41
N TYR A 232 -11.54 -4.52 -11.85
CA TYR A 232 -10.79 -5.26 -10.85
C TYR A 232 -11.58 -5.43 -9.55
N GLY A 233 -12.09 -4.34 -8.97
CA GLY A 233 -12.86 -4.37 -7.71
C GLY A 233 -14.12 -5.25 -7.80
N ALA A 234 -14.89 -5.12 -8.87
CA ALA A 234 -16.10 -5.90 -9.11
C ALA A 234 -15.79 -7.39 -9.35
N THR A 235 -14.71 -7.70 -10.08
CA THR A 235 -14.28 -9.09 -10.30
C THR A 235 -13.84 -9.75 -8.99
N CYS A 236 -13.07 -9.05 -8.16
CA CYS A 236 -12.66 -9.54 -6.85
C CYS A 236 -13.86 -9.81 -5.95
N HIS A 237 -14.83 -8.87 -5.89
CA HIS A 237 -16.09 -9.08 -5.18
C HIS A 237 -16.84 -10.31 -5.70
N ALA A 238 -16.98 -10.44 -7.02
CA ALA A 238 -17.70 -11.55 -7.62
C ALA A 238 -17.05 -12.90 -7.30
N LEU A 239 -15.72 -12.99 -7.31
CA LEU A 239 -14.97 -14.21 -6.99
C LEU A 239 -15.02 -14.54 -5.50
N GLU A 240 -14.91 -13.55 -4.61
CA GLU A 240 -15.04 -13.76 -3.17
C GLU A 240 -16.41 -14.37 -2.81
N ARG A 241 -17.49 -13.83 -3.40
CA ARG A 241 -18.85 -14.36 -3.22
C ARG A 241 -19.03 -15.80 -3.70
N ARG A 242 -18.06 -16.31 -4.48
CA ARG A 242 -18.02 -17.68 -5.01
C ARG A 242 -16.99 -18.57 -4.31
N GLY A 243 -16.30 -18.06 -3.29
CA GLY A 243 -15.36 -18.84 -2.47
C GLY A 243 -13.89 -18.50 -2.68
N ALA A 244 -13.54 -17.53 -3.52
CA ALA A 244 -12.16 -17.04 -3.62
C ALA A 244 -11.83 -16.10 -2.45
N GLY A 245 -11.71 -16.68 -1.25
CA GLY A 245 -11.44 -15.96 0.00
C GLY A 245 -10.02 -15.41 0.12
N VAL A 246 -9.12 -15.71 -0.81
CA VAL A 246 -7.76 -15.18 -0.89
C VAL A 246 -7.57 -14.39 -2.18
N ASN A 247 -6.94 -13.22 -2.09
CA ASN A 247 -6.41 -12.48 -3.24
C ASN A 247 -4.89 -12.42 -3.12
N ALA A 248 -4.18 -13.24 -3.89
CA ALA A 248 -2.72 -13.25 -3.91
C ALA A 248 -2.20 -12.15 -4.84
N MET A 249 -1.65 -11.09 -4.28
CA MET A 249 -1.04 -9.98 -5.01
C MET A 249 0.42 -10.33 -5.33
N MET A 250 0.74 -10.50 -6.62
CA MET A 250 2.03 -10.98 -7.08
C MET A 250 2.62 -10.05 -8.15
N PRO A 251 3.35 -8.98 -7.75
CA PRO A 251 4.07 -8.12 -8.68
C PRO A 251 5.25 -8.84 -9.34
N TYR A 252 5.54 -8.50 -10.60
CA TYR A 252 6.73 -8.92 -11.37
C TYR A 252 7.65 -7.72 -11.59
N ALA A 253 7.90 -7.02 -10.49
CA ALA A 253 8.88 -5.97 -10.31
C ALA A 253 9.22 -5.94 -8.82
N GLU A 254 10.50 -6.13 -8.49
CA GLU A 254 10.96 -6.17 -7.09
C GLU A 254 10.65 -4.85 -6.37
N SER A 255 10.75 -3.72 -7.07
CA SER A 255 10.39 -2.39 -6.54
C SER A 255 8.92 -2.25 -6.10
N LEU A 256 8.04 -3.21 -6.45
CA LEU A 256 6.63 -3.22 -6.03
C LEU A 256 6.37 -4.17 -4.85
N GLU A 257 7.38 -4.63 -4.12
CA GLU A 257 7.17 -5.50 -2.95
C GLU A 257 6.40 -4.76 -1.83
N SER A 258 6.83 -3.55 -1.44
CA SER A 258 6.05 -2.71 -0.48
C SER A 258 4.66 -2.34 -1.00
N PHE A 259 4.46 -2.25 -2.32
CA PHE A 259 3.11 -2.06 -2.88
C PHE A 259 2.18 -3.22 -2.51
N ALA A 260 2.67 -4.46 -2.52
CA ALA A 260 1.87 -5.61 -2.09
C ALA A 260 1.53 -5.56 -0.59
N GLU A 261 2.42 -5.01 0.24
CA GLU A 261 2.15 -4.73 1.67
C GLU A 261 1.10 -3.63 1.86
N TRP A 262 1.26 -2.51 1.16
CA TRP A 262 0.28 -1.42 1.17
C TRP A 262 -1.10 -1.90 0.71
N PHE A 263 -1.15 -2.67 -0.38
CA PHE A 263 -2.38 -3.30 -0.88
C PHE A 263 -2.99 -4.22 0.19
N ALA A 264 -2.17 -5.00 0.90
CA ALA A 264 -2.68 -5.89 1.94
C ALA A 264 -3.40 -5.11 3.06
N GLN A 265 -2.85 -3.99 3.51
CA GLN A 265 -3.55 -3.14 4.47
C GLN A 265 -4.82 -2.54 3.86
N LEU A 266 -4.73 -1.96 2.66
CA LEU A 266 -5.86 -1.35 1.96
C LEU A 266 -7.02 -2.33 1.86
N TRP A 267 -6.76 -3.56 1.41
CA TRP A 267 -7.77 -4.57 1.14
C TRP A 267 -8.33 -5.18 2.45
N ALA A 268 -7.47 -5.63 3.36
CA ALA A 268 -7.88 -6.34 4.56
C ALA A 268 -8.69 -5.46 5.51
N GLU A 269 -8.16 -4.27 5.85
CA GLU A 269 -8.85 -3.38 6.80
C GLU A 269 -10.15 -2.81 6.22
N SER A 270 -10.20 -2.57 4.90
CA SER A 270 -11.38 -1.99 4.27
C SER A 270 -12.49 -3.01 4.10
N LEU A 271 -12.16 -4.22 3.66
CA LEU A 271 -13.14 -5.19 3.18
C LEU A 271 -13.42 -6.33 4.14
N GLY A 272 -12.53 -6.61 5.08
CA GLY A 272 -12.68 -7.67 6.10
C GLY A 272 -13.69 -7.32 7.18
N LYS A 273 -14.98 -7.31 6.83
CA LYS A 273 -16.10 -6.90 7.69
C LYS A 273 -17.30 -7.81 7.48
N ASP A 274 -18.10 -8.00 8.52
CA ASP A 274 -19.39 -8.70 8.44
C ASP A 274 -19.32 -10.10 7.80
N ALA A 275 -18.21 -10.82 8.06
CA ALA A 275 -17.89 -12.13 7.48
C ALA A 275 -17.75 -12.15 5.94
N VAL A 276 -17.47 -11.00 5.35
CA VAL A 276 -17.10 -10.80 3.94
C VAL A 276 -15.66 -10.31 3.86
N GLY A 277 -15.00 -10.60 2.75
CA GLY A 277 -13.69 -10.03 2.41
C GLY A 277 -12.73 -11.09 1.89
N GLN A 278 -11.64 -10.62 1.30
CA GLN A 278 -10.55 -11.49 0.87
C GLN A 278 -9.34 -11.28 1.77
N THR A 279 -8.68 -12.36 2.15
CA THR A 279 -7.35 -12.31 2.75
C THR A 279 -6.36 -11.91 1.65
N PRO A 280 -5.72 -10.74 1.72
CA PRO A 280 -4.66 -10.40 0.79
C PRO A 280 -3.41 -11.21 1.16
N ALA A 281 -2.94 -12.03 0.22
CA ALA A 281 -1.68 -12.75 0.35
C ALA A 281 -0.61 -12.04 -0.48
N ARG A 282 0.55 -11.82 0.10
CA ARG A 282 1.69 -11.20 -0.57
C ARG A 282 2.52 -12.26 -1.27
N ALA A 283 2.97 -11.96 -2.48
CA ALA A 283 3.92 -12.76 -3.24
C ALA A 283 4.74 -11.86 -4.17
N LEU A 284 5.87 -12.35 -4.66
CA LEU A 284 6.73 -11.67 -5.63
C LEU A 284 7.10 -12.60 -6.79
N GLY A 285 6.91 -12.14 -8.02
CA GLY A 285 7.36 -12.83 -9.23
C GLY A 285 8.76 -12.38 -9.63
N ALA A 286 9.69 -13.27 -9.96
CA ALA A 286 9.56 -14.73 -10.05
C ALA A 286 9.82 -15.51 -8.74
N THR A 287 10.31 -14.86 -7.69
CA THR A 287 10.77 -15.50 -6.44
C THR A 287 9.78 -16.52 -5.87
N ASP A 288 8.51 -16.17 -5.74
CA ASP A 288 7.47 -17.03 -5.15
C ASP A 288 6.84 -18.03 -6.11
N GLN A 289 7.34 -18.10 -7.36
CA GLN A 289 7.18 -19.32 -8.15
C GLN A 289 7.84 -20.52 -7.45
N HIS A 290 8.89 -20.27 -6.66
CA HIS A 290 9.63 -21.26 -5.90
C HIS A 290 9.13 -21.43 -4.47
N SER A 291 7.99 -20.82 -4.09
CA SER A 291 7.41 -20.96 -2.76
C SER A 291 5.89 -21.19 -2.81
N GLN A 292 5.12 -20.20 -3.28
CA GLN A 292 3.66 -20.17 -3.19
C GLN A 292 2.97 -20.79 -4.42
N LEU A 293 3.60 -20.75 -5.59
CA LEU A 293 2.93 -21.16 -6.84
C LEU A 293 2.46 -22.63 -6.82
N GLN A 294 3.16 -23.52 -6.12
CA GLN A 294 2.69 -24.90 -5.88
C GLN A 294 1.31 -24.91 -5.19
N LEU A 295 1.14 -24.10 -4.14
CA LEU A 295 -0.12 -23.95 -3.42
C LEU A 295 -1.19 -23.29 -4.29
N TYR A 296 -0.83 -22.27 -5.08
CA TYR A 296 -1.79 -21.58 -5.95
C TYR A 296 -2.34 -22.49 -7.04
N ARG A 297 -1.50 -23.36 -7.61
CA ARG A 297 -1.90 -24.26 -8.69
C ARG A 297 -2.64 -25.50 -8.20
N ALA A 298 -2.18 -26.12 -7.12
CA ALA A 298 -2.61 -27.46 -6.71
C ALA A 298 -3.24 -27.53 -5.30
N GLY A 299 -3.32 -26.40 -4.60
CA GLY A 299 -3.96 -26.32 -3.29
C GLY A 299 -5.48 -26.14 -3.37
N PRO A 300 -6.10 -25.68 -2.27
CA PRO A 300 -7.52 -25.34 -2.24
C PRO A 300 -7.90 -24.31 -3.32
N ARG A 301 -9.11 -24.47 -3.88
CA ARG A 301 -9.69 -23.58 -4.90
C ARG A 301 -10.38 -22.38 -4.25
N ASP A 302 -9.63 -21.65 -3.44
CA ASP A 302 -10.09 -20.53 -2.63
C ASP A 302 -9.35 -19.22 -2.93
N LYS A 303 -8.68 -19.14 -4.08
CA LYS A 303 -7.78 -18.02 -4.43
C LYS A 303 -8.11 -17.41 -5.78
N LEU A 304 -8.00 -16.08 -5.83
CA LEU A 304 -7.65 -15.30 -7.02
C LEU A 304 -6.15 -14.97 -6.94
N VAL A 305 -5.43 -15.04 -8.07
CA VAL A 305 -4.06 -14.51 -8.18
C VAL A 305 -4.07 -13.25 -9.05
N THR A 306 -3.66 -12.13 -8.48
CA THR A 306 -3.52 -10.85 -9.17
C THR A 306 -2.04 -10.63 -9.53
N LEU A 307 -1.73 -10.70 -10.82
CA LEU A 307 -0.38 -10.52 -11.36
C LEU A 307 -0.21 -9.05 -11.77
N VAL A 308 0.83 -8.38 -11.27
CA VAL A 308 1.09 -6.95 -11.60
C VAL A 308 2.42 -6.82 -12.32
N ARG A 309 2.50 -6.09 -13.43
CA ARG A 309 3.79 -5.88 -14.14
C ARG A 309 3.85 -4.52 -14.85
N PRO A 310 5.03 -3.90 -14.97
CA PRO A 310 5.23 -2.87 -15.97
C PRO A 310 5.36 -3.48 -17.38
N ARG A 311 4.96 -2.72 -18.39
CA ARG A 311 5.16 -3.07 -19.81
C ARG A 311 6.58 -2.77 -20.27
N GLU A 312 7.17 -1.71 -19.74
CA GLU A 312 8.54 -1.30 -19.99
C GLU A 312 9.35 -1.33 -18.68
N ARG A 313 10.58 -1.84 -18.76
CA ARG A 313 11.50 -1.95 -17.62
C ARG A 313 12.95 -1.81 -18.11
N PRO A 314 13.90 -1.46 -17.24
CA PRO A 314 15.32 -1.60 -17.54
C PRO A 314 15.65 -3.04 -17.91
N ASP A 315 16.63 -3.22 -18.80
CA ASP A 315 17.08 -4.55 -19.22
C ASP A 315 18.58 -4.72 -18.99
N VAL A 316 18.97 -5.95 -18.66
CA VAL A 316 20.35 -6.35 -18.39
C VAL A 316 20.64 -7.59 -19.23
N ALA A 317 21.62 -7.48 -20.13
CA ALA A 317 22.02 -8.59 -20.99
C ALA A 317 22.62 -9.73 -20.16
N ILE A 318 22.20 -10.96 -20.48
CA ILE A 318 22.83 -12.17 -19.95
C ILE A 318 24.08 -12.43 -20.80
N PRO A 319 25.28 -12.49 -20.20
CA PRO A 319 26.50 -12.76 -20.95
C PRO A 319 26.43 -14.08 -21.72
N GLU A 320 27.12 -14.13 -22.86
CA GLU A 320 27.37 -15.39 -23.57
C GLU A 320 28.02 -16.42 -22.64
N THR A 321 27.70 -17.69 -22.87
CA THR A 321 28.19 -18.82 -22.08
C THR A 321 28.65 -19.96 -22.97
N ASP A 322 29.73 -20.63 -22.56
CA ASP A 322 30.26 -21.84 -23.20
C ASP A 322 29.60 -23.12 -22.68
N LEU A 323 28.64 -23.00 -21.75
CA LEU A 323 27.87 -24.13 -21.23
C LEU A 323 26.67 -24.42 -22.13
N ASP A 324 26.72 -25.53 -22.86
CA ASP A 324 25.64 -25.98 -23.76
C ASP A 324 24.25 -25.99 -23.09
N GLY A 325 24.19 -26.34 -21.80
CA GLY A 325 22.94 -26.37 -21.02
C GLY A 325 22.31 -25.00 -20.75
N LEU A 326 23.05 -23.91 -20.94
CA LEU A 326 22.61 -22.53 -20.75
C LEU A 326 22.52 -21.74 -22.06
N ALA A 327 22.66 -22.40 -23.22
CA ALA A 327 22.63 -21.75 -24.53
C ALA A 327 21.30 -21.03 -24.84
N TYR A 328 20.20 -21.36 -24.15
CA TYR A 328 18.92 -20.67 -24.28
C TYR A 328 18.86 -19.33 -23.51
N LEU A 329 19.82 -19.11 -22.59
CA LEU A 329 19.98 -17.87 -21.81
C LEU A 329 21.10 -16.99 -22.36
N GLY A 330 22.21 -17.60 -22.79
CA GLY A 330 23.38 -16.89 -23.31
C GLY A 330 23.00 -15.96 -24.48
N GLY A 331 23.40 -14.70 -24.38
CA GLY A 331 23.09 -13.67 -25.38
C GLY A 331 21.66 -13.12 -25.33
N GLY A 332 20.81 -13.63 -24.43
CA GLY A 332 19.50 -13.06 -24.12
C GLY A 332 19.57 -11.97 -23.04
N SER A 333 18.46 -11.74 -22.34
CA SER A 333 18.38 -10.71 -21.30
C SER A 333 17.53 -11.12 -20.09
N LEU A 334 17.74 -10.44 -18.96
CA LEU A 334 16.96 -10.66 -17.75
C LEU A 334 15.50 -10.22 -17.91
N ALA A 335 15.23 -9.17 -18.71
CA ALA A 335 13.85 -8.79 -19.00
C ALA A 335 13.11 -9.88 -19.80
N ASP A 336 13.76 -10.47 -20.80
CA ASP A 336 13.18 -11.58 -21.59
C ASP A 336 12.89 -12.80 -20.72
N LEU A 337 13.82 -13.14 -19.81
CA LEU A 337 13.64 -14.25 -18.87
C LEU A 337 12.45 -14.00 -17.94
N LEU A 338 12.38 -12.82 -17.31
CA LEU A 338 11.28 -12.47 -16.40
C LEU A 338 9.92 -12.42 -17.12
N ASP A 339 9.90 -12.00 -18.39
CA ASP A 339 8.71 -12.01 -19.23
C ASP A 339 8.25 -13.42 -19.60
N ALA A 340 9.19 -14.32 -19.91
CA ALA A 340 8.88 -15.72 -20.13
C ALA A 340 8.29 -16.35 -18.86
N GLU A 341 8.88 -16.06 -17.70
CA GLU A 341 8.42 -16.54 -16.40
C GLU A 341 7.03 -15.99 -16.00
N PHE A 342 6.77 -14.70 -16.24
CA PHE A 342 5.44 -14.11 -16.08
C PHE A 342 4.38 -14.84 -16.91
N ARG A 343 4.62 -14.98 -18.22
CA ARG A 343 3.68 -15.63 -19.14
C ARG A 343 3.48 -17.10 -18.81
N ALA A 344 4.55 -17.80 -18.43
CA ALA A 344 4.48 -19.18 -18.00
C ALA A 344 3.64 -19.32 -16.72
N THR A 345 3.82 -18.44 -15.74
CA THR A 345 3.03 -18.46 -14.51
C THR A 345 1.55 -18.16 -14.77
N GLU A 346 1.25 -17.10 -15.51
CA GLU A 346 -0.12 -16.73 -15.94
C GLU A 346 -0.82 -17.91 -16.63
N ALA A 347 -0.16 -18.52 -17.62
CA ALA A 347 -0.68 -19.68 -18.33
C ALA A 347 -0.81 -20.91 -17.42
N SER A 348 0.11 -21.12 -16.48
CA SER A 348 0.08 -22.27 -15.57
C SER A 348 -1.08 -22.20 -14.57
N LEU A 349 -1.44 -21.00 -14.12
CA LEU A 349 -2.60 -20.75 -13.25
C LEU A 349 -3.90 -21.02 -14.02
N ALA A 350 -4.01 -20.48 -15.23
CA ALA A 350 -5.15 -20.73 -16.12
C ALA A 350 -5.31 -22.22 -16.45
N ALA A 351 -4.22 -22.92 -16.81
CA ALA A 351 -4.23 -24.36 -17.07
C ALA A 351 -4.62 -25.20 -15.83
N SER A 352 -4.49 -24.62 -14.64
CA SER A 352 -4.88 -25.26 -13.38
C SER A 352 -6.28 -24.82 -12.92
N ASN A 353 -7.03 -24.07 -13.72
CA ASN A 353 -8.31 -23.45 -13.38
C ASN A 353 -8.26 -22.56 -12.13
N CYS A 354 -7.12 -21.94 -11.83
CA CYS A 354 -7.03 -20.91 -10.80
C CYS A 354 -7.31 -19.54 -11.45
N PRO A 355 -8.33 -18.79 -11.01
CA PRO A 355 -8.62 -17.48 -11.58
C PRO A 355 -7.42 -16.57 -11.37
N ASN A 356 -7.02 -15.89 -12.44
CA ASN A 356 -5.99 -14.86 -12.37
C ASN A 356 -6.39 -13.62 -13.15
N VAL A 357 -5.96 -12.48 -12.63
CA VAL A 357 -6.12 -11.16 -13.25
C VAL A 357 -4.74 -10.59 -13.50
N ARG A 358 -4.52 -10.01 -14.68
CA ARG A 358 -3.30 -9.25 -14.98
C ARG A 358 -3.58 -7.77 -14.89
N ILE A 359 -2.73 -7.07 -14.16
CA ILE A 359 -2.69 -5.62 -14.06
C ILE A 359 -1.38 -5.13 -14.64
N GLU A 360 -1.45 -4.12 -15.50
CA GLU A 360 -0.26 -3.50 -16.08
C GLU A 360 -0.25 -1.99 -15.90
N VAL A 361 0.95 -1.45 -15.75
CA VAL A 361 1.27 -0.04 -15.94
C VAL A 361 2.29 0.06 -17.07
N ASP A 362 2.40 1.22 -17.72
CA ASP A 362 3.39 1.37 -18.79
C ASP A 362 4.81 1.22 -18.23
N ARG A 363 5.12 1.90 -17.12
CA ARG A 363 6.39 1.84 -16.39
C ARG A 363 6.14 1.93 -14.88
N VAL A 364 7.11 1.47 -14.07
CA VAL A 364 7.16 1.83 -12.64
C VAL A 364 7.96 3.13 -12.53
N ASP A 365 7.29 4.24 -12.79
CA ASP A 365 7.78 5.62 -12.64
C ASP A 365 6.73 6.44 -11.87
N GLU A 366 6.99 7.73 -11.67
CA GLU A 366 6.12 8.63 -10.90
C GLU A 366 4.66 8.53 -11.36
N ARG A 367 4.45 8.64 -12.67
CA ARG A 367 3.12 8.60 -13.27
C ARG A 367 2.48 7.21 -13.15
N GLY A 368 3.21 6.16 -13.49
CA GLY A 368 2.71 4.78 -13.43
C GLY A 368 2.33 4.34 -12.02
N VAL A 369 3.12 4.72 -11.01
CA VAL A 369 2.83 4.45 -9.60
C VAL A 369 1.60 5.23 -9.15
N GLY A 370 1.46 6.50 -9.55
CA GLY A 370 0.27 7.30 -9.29
C GLY A 370 -1.01 6.66 -9.84
N GLU A 371 -0.98 6.20 -11.09
CA GLU A 371 -2.08 5.47 -11.73
C GLU A 371 -2.44 4.19 -10.96
N LEU A 372 -1.44 3.40 -10.57
CA LEU A 372 -1.64 2.12 -9.88
C LEU A 372 -2.27 2.31 -8.50
N LEU A 373 -1.73 3.23 -7.70
CA LEU A 373 -2.22 3.50 -6.34
C LEU A 373 -3.67 4.00 -6.36
N TYR A 374 -3.98 4.98 -7.22
CA TYR A 374 -5.35 5.48 -7.37
C TYR A 374 -6.31 4.37 -7.82
N GLY A 375 -5.89 3.58 -8.81
CA GLY A 375 -6.69 2.46 -9.32
C GLY A 375 -7.03 1.43 -8.25
N MET A 376 -6.09 1.12 -7.36
CA MET A 376 -6.32 0.19 -6.23
C MET A 376 -7.25 0.79 -5.16
N GLU A 377 -7.12 2.08 -4.83
CA GLU A 377 -8.04 2.77 -3.92
C GLU A 377 -9.48 2.75 -4.46
N ALA A 378 -9.66 3.11 -5.73
CA ALA A 378 -10.96 3.08 -6.40
C ALA A 378 -11.55 1.66 -6.51
N ALA A 379 -10.72 0.67 -6.80
CA ALA A 379 -11.13 -0.74 -6.83
C ALA A 379 -11.59 -1.24 -5.45
N CYS A 380 -10.88 -0.87 -4.39
CA CYS A 380 -11.25 -1.21 -3.02
C CYS A 380 -12.59 -0.58 -2.62
N ILE A 381 -12.82 0.69 -2.98
CA ILE A 381 -14.09 1.37 -2.72
C ILE A 381 -15.23 0.69 -3.50
N MET A 382 -15.04 0.39 -4.78
CA MET A 382 -16.02 -0.32 -5.60
C MET A 382 -16.37 -1.70 -5.03
N TYR A 383 -15.37 -2.48 -4.58
CA TYR A 383 -15.63 -3.73 -3.89
C TYR A 383 -16.53 -3.48 -2.67
N GLY A 384 -16.16 -2.53 -1.81
CA GLY A 384 -16.87 -2.24 -0.57
C GLY A 384 -18.33 -1.85 -0.81
N GLU A 385 -18.58 -1.02 -1.82
CA GLU A 385 -19.92 -0.65 -2.29
C GLU A 385 -20.75 -1.86 -2.73
N LEU A 386 -20.15 -2.77 -3.49
CA LEU A 386 -20.82 -3.99 -3.95
C LEU A 386 -21.03 -5.00 -2.80
N ALA A 387 -20.14 -5.02 -1.82
CA ALA A 387 -20.26 -5.85 -0.63
C ALA A 387 -21.26 -5.29 0.39
N GLY A 388 -21.53 -3.99 0.37
CA GLY A 388 -22.38 -3.31 1.34
C GLY A 388 -21.74 -3.22 2.73
N VAL A 389 -20.41 -3.09 2.79
CA VAL A 389 -19.64 -2.99 4.04
C VAL A 389 -19.19 -1.56 4.29
N GLU A 390 -18.94 -1.23 5.56
CA GLU A 390 -18.41 0.08 5.98
C GLU A 390 -16.91 0.22 5.65
N THR A 391 -16.57 0.41 4.38
CA THR A 391 -15.21 0.39 3.81
C THR A 391 -14.19 1.24 4.58
N PHE A 392 -14.61 2.39 5.11
CA PHE A 392 -13.70 3.41 5.62
C PHE A 392 -13.43 3.34 7.13
N THR A 393 -14.09 2.42 7.83
CA THR A 393 -13.93 2.24 9.28
C THR A 393 -13.10 1.00 9.61
N GLN A 394 -12.66 0.86 10.86
CA GLN A 394 -11.93 -0.32 11.37
C GLN A 394 -12.26 -0.62 12.84
N PRO A 395 -13.54 -0.83 13.22
CA PRO A 395 -13.93 -0.92 14.62
C PRO A 395 -13.27 -2.07 15.39
N ALA A 396 -12.95 -3.19 14.73
CA ALA A 396 -12.41 -4.38 15.38
C ALA A 396 -11.01 -4.18 16.00
N VAL A 397 -10.18 -3.29 15.43
CA VAL A 397 -8.79 -3.08 15.91
C VAL A 397 -8.74 -2.28 17.22
N GLU A 398 -9.80 -1.55 17.55
CA GLU A 398 -9.86 -0.70 18.75
C GLU A 398 -9.84 -1.51 20.04
N TRP A 399 -10.33 -2.76 20.01
CA TRP A 399 -10.24 -3.66 21.17
C TRP A 399 -8.79 -3.89 21.58
N GLY A 400 -7.92 -4.23 20.63
CA GLY A 400 -6.49 -4.48 20.88
C GLY A 400 -5.76 -3.24 21.41
N LYS A 401 -6.07 -2.05 20.85
CA LYS A 401 -5.49 -0.78 21.32
C LYS A 401 -5.89 -0.46 22.75
N ARG A 402 -7.16 -0.64 23.11
CA ARG A 402 -7.66 -0.43 24.48
C ARG A 402 -7.02 -1.40 25.46
N ALA A 403 -6.92 -2.68 25.08
CA ALA A 403 -6.29 -3.71 25.89
C ALA A 403 -4.81 -3.39 26.16
N ALA A 404 -4.04 -3.04 25.13
CA ALA A 404 -2.64 -2.66 25.26
C ALA A 404 -2.43 -1.43 26.14
N ARG A 405 -3.27 -0.39 25.98
CA ARG A 405 -3.23 0.81 26.83
C ARG A 405 -3.52 0.49 28.31
N GLY A 406 -4.54 -0.34 28.56
CA GLY A 406 -4.87 -0.78 29.93
C GLY A 406 -3.72 -1.54 30.60
N LEU A 407 -3.05 -2.43 29.87
CA LEU A 407 -1.86 -3.14 30.38
C LEU A 407 -0.69 -2.20 30.71
N LEU A 408 -0.57 -1.06 30.02
CA LEU A 408 0.43 -0.04 30.29
C LEU A 408 0.01 0.94 31.40
N GLY A 409 -1.13 0.71 32.07
CA GLY A 409 -1.67 1.58 33.10
C GLY A 409 -2.28 2.88 32.56
N GLY A 410 -2.59 2.93 31.26
CA GLY A 410 -3.22 4.08 30.61
C GLY A 410 -4.70 3.83 30.30
N GLY A 411 -5.59 4.71 30.80
CA GLY A 411 -7.03 4.71 30.50
C GLY A 411 -7.91 4.33 31.69
N ASP A 412 -9.23 4.37 31.49
CA ASP A 412 -10.26 4.10 32.51
C ASP A 412 -10.62 2.60 32.65
N VAL A 413 -9.78 1.68 32.15
CA VAL A 413 -10.05 0.24 32.15
C VAL A 413 -8.99 -0.47 32.98
N ASP A 414 -9.41 -1.17 34.04
CA ASP A 414 -8.52 -1.96 34.88
C ASP A 414 -7.80 -3.04 34.04
N ALA A 415 -6.51 -3.27 34.32
CA ALA A 415 -5.67 -4.19 33.54
C ALA A 415 -6.21 -5.64 33.52
N GLU A 416 -6.94 -6.05 34.56
CA GLU A 416 -7.60 -7.35 34.66
C GLU A 416 -8.84 -7.47 33.74
N ASP A 417 -9.53 -6.36 33.46
CA ASP A 417 -10.65 -6.30 32.52
C ASP A 417 -10.19 -6.10 31.06
N ALA A 418 -8.96 -5.60 30.88
CA ALA A 418 -8.37 -5.31 29.58
C ALA A 418 -8.02 -6.58 28.78
N VAL A 419 -7.62 -7.67 29.45
CA VAL A 419 -7.30 -8.96 28.81
C VAL A 419 -7.92 -10.10 29.60
N PRO A 420 -9.04 -10.70 29.14
CA PRO A 420 -9.70 -11.78 29.86
C PRO A 420 -8.80 -13.01 29.95
N GLU A 421 -8.96 -13.82 31.00
CA GLU A 421 -8.25 -15.09 31.17
C GLU A 421 -8.39 -15.97 29.92
N LYS A 422 -7.25 -16.36 29.34
CA LYS A 422 -7.19 -17.23 28.16
C LYS A 422 -6.89 -18.67 28.58
N ARG A 423 -7.54 -19.63 27.92
CA ARG A 423 -7.18 -21.05 28.06
C ARG A 423 -5.74 -21.24 27.59
N ARG A 424 -4.92 -21.89 28.42
CA ARG A 424 -3.51 -22.15 28.14
C ARG A 424 -3.28 -23.65 27.95
N LEU A 425 -2.72 -24.01 26.79
CA LEU A 425 -2.11 -25.31 26.52
C LEU A 425 -0.68 -25.04 26.08
N VAL A 426 0.29 -25.32 26.95
CA VAL A 426 1.71 -25.22 26.63
C VAL A 426 2.19 -26.61 26.22
N ILE A 427 2.89 -26.70 25.10
CA ILE A 427 3.62 -27.89 24.70
C ILE A 427 5.09 -27.59 25.01
N ASP A 428 5.62 -28.25 26.04
CA ASP A 428 7.02 -28.11 26.48
C ASP A 428 7.97 -29.03 25.70
#